data_AF-A0A1Y3X4T1-F1
#
_entry.id   AF-A0A1Y3X4T1-F1
#
_cell.length_a   1.000
_cell.length_b   1.000
_cell.length_c   1.000
_cell.angle_alpha   90.00
_cell.angle_beta   90.00
_cell.angle_gamma   90.00
#
_symmetry.space_group_name_H-M   'P 1'
#
loop_
_entity.id
_entity.type
_entity.pdbx_description
1 polymer ?
#
loop_
_entity_poly.entity_id
_entity_poly.type
_entity_poly.pdbx_seq_one_letter_code
_entity_poly.pdbx_strand_id
1 'polypeptide(L)' 'MEVKIENMVFGWHEELPKMFLELLNTLVLTKNEQDVRGVMEVFARKELFNVLFAFGYGAHHLWVYHKKNKIKSK' A
#
# COMPACT_ATOMS: atom_id res chain seq x y z
N MET A 1 12.02 -5.89 -9.69
CA MET A 1 11.33 -6.30 -8.45
C MET A 1 10.19 -7.23 -8.77
N GLU A 2 9.87 -8.16 -7.87
CA GLU A 2 8.68 -8.99 -7.96
C GLU A 2 7.58 -8.37 -7.08
N VAL A 3 6.38 -8.17 -7.63
CA VAL A 3 5.21 -7.68 -6.88
C VAL A 3 4.19 -8.80 -6.79
N LYS A 4 3.78 -9.15 -5.57
CA LYS A 4 2.77 -10.19 -5.29
C LYS A 4 1.58 -9.59 -4.58
N ILE A 5 0.38 -9.92 -5.05
CA ILE A 5 -0.87 -9.61 -4.37
C ILE A 5 -1.33 -10.90 -3.70
N GLU A 6 -1.15 -11.00 -2.38
CA GLU A 6 -1.41 -12.23 -1.64
C GLU A 6 -2.86 -12.35 -1.15
N ASN A 7 -3.59 -11.22 -1.10
CA ASN A 7 -4.93 -11.16 -0.53
C ASN A 7 -5.85 -10.25 -1.34
N MET A 8 -7.16 -10.51 -1.26
CA MET A 8 -8.16 -9.62 -1.81
C MET A 8 -8.22 -8.29 -1.06
N VAL A 9 -8.43 -7.22 -1.81
CA VAL A 9 -8.61 -5.87 -1.29
C VAL A 9 -10.12 -5.60 -1.13
N PHE A 10 -10.56 -5.21 0.07
CA PHE A 10 -11.97 -4.97 0.37
C PHE A 10 -12.32 -3.49 0.16
N GLY A 11 -13.23 -3.19 -0.76
CA GLY A 11 -13.59 -1.82 -1.13
C GLY A 11 -14.53 -1.12 -0.15
N TRP A 12 -14.12 -0.94 1.11
CA TRP A 12 -14.92 -0.23 2.13
C TRP A 12 -14.79 1.29 2.07
N HIS A 13 -13.85 1.80 1.28
CA HIS A 13 -13.62 3.22 1.08
C HIS A 13 -13.56 3.52 -0.43
N GLU A 14 -14.20 4.60 -0.87
CA GLU A 14 -14.34 4.94 -2.29
C GLU A 14 -13.00 5.19 -3.00
N GLU A 15 -12.07 5.88 -2.33
CA GLU A 15 -10.73 6.17 -2.86
C GLU A 15 -9.75 4.98 -2.79
N LEU A 16 -10.13 3.88 -2.15
CA LEU A 16 -9.22 2.77 -1.91
C LEU A 16 -8.74 2.10 -3.22
N PRO A 17 -9.59 1.79 -4.21
CA PRO A 17 -9.14 1.17 -5.45
C PRO A 17 -8.16 2.06 -6.21
N LYS A 18 -8.42 3.37 -6.23
CA LYS A 18 -7.52 4.35 -6.86
C LYS A 18 -6.18 4.42 -6.16
N MET A 19 -6.16 4.58 -4.83
CA MET A 19 -4.92 4.62 -4.05
C MET A 19 -4.09 3.34 -4.21
N PHE A 20 -4.74 2.18 -4.24
CA PHE A 20 -4.09 0.89 -4.46
C PHE A 20 -3.45 0.79 -5.85
N LEU A 21 -4.18 1.17 -6.90
CA LEU A 21 -3.66 1.16 -8.27
C LEU A 21 -2.50 2.16 -8.45
N GLU A 22 -2.60 3.37 -7.86
CA GLU A 22 -1.50 4.33 -7.85
C GLU A 22 -0.25 3.76 -7.19
N LEU A 23 -0.38 3.12 -6.02
CA LEU A 23 0.74 2.47 -5.33
C LEU A 23 1.36 1.37 -6.19
N LEU A 24 0.54 0.45 -6.72
CA LEU A 24 1.01 -0.65 -7.55
C LEU A 24 1.76 -0.14 -8.78
N ASN A 25 1.16 0.79 -9.54
CA ASN A 25 1.76 1.36 -10.74
C ASN A 25 3.09 2.05 -10.44
N THR A 26 3.21 2.70 -9.28
CA THR A 26 4.46 3.35 -8.89
C THR A 26 5.52 2.30 -8.50
N LEU A 27 5.16 1.27 -7.73
CA LEU A 27 6.07 0.22 -7.30
C LEU A 27 6.60 -0.63 -8.45
N VAL A 28 5.78 -0.96 -9.45
CA VAL A 28 6.24 -1.77 -10.60
C VAL A 28 7.27 -1.06 -11.48
N LEU A 29 7.36 0.27 -11.40
CA LEU A 29 8.32 1.08 -12.15
C LEU A 29 9.66 1.28 -11.42
N THR A 30 9.75 0.87 -10.15
CA THR A 30 10.98 0.99 -9.36
C THR A 30 12.05 -0.01 -9.81
N LYS A 31 13.32 0.39 -9.75
CA LYS A 31 14.44 -0.43 -10.23
C LYS A 31 15.29 -0.99 -9.09
N ASN A 32 15.29 -0.35 -7.94
CA ASN A 32 16.12 -0.70 -6.79
C ASN A 32 15.40 -0.38 -5.47
N GLU A 33 16.04 -0.73 -4.35
CA GLU A 33 15.51 -0.54 -3.00
C GLU A 33 15.38 0.94 -2.60
N GLN A 34 16.26 1.83 -3.09
CA GLN A 34 16.15 3.26 -2.81
C GLN A 34 14.89 3.85 -3.46
N ASP A 35 14.58 3.47 -4.69
CA ASP A 35 13.36 3.89 -5.39
C ASP A 35 12.11 3.47 -4.60
N VAL A 36 12.07 2.23 -4.09
CA VAL A 36 10.97 1.73 -3.26
C VAL A 36 10.79 2.58 -2.01
N ARG A 37 11.88 2.91 -1.31
CA ARG A 37 11.82 3.76 -0.12
C ARG A 37 11.30 5.15 -0.46
N GLY A 38 11.79 5.77 -1.53
CA GLY A 38 11.30 7.07 -1.98
C GLY A 38 9.81 7.06 -2.31
N VAL A 39 9.31 6.02 -2.97
CA VAL A 39 7.87 5.85 -3.22
C VAL A 39 7.10 5.77 -1.91
N MET A 40 7.53 4.92 -0.99
CA MET A 40 6.84 4.76 0.29
C MET A 40 6.89 6.01 1.17
N GLU A 41 7.96 6.81 1.12
CA GLU A 41 8.03 8.11 1.80
C GLU A 41 6.96 9.07 1.28
N VAL A 42 6.72 9.11 -0.03
CA VAL A 42 5.65 9.93 -0.63
C VAL A 42 4.27 9.44 -0.19
N PHE A 43 4.03 8.13 -0.21
CA PHE A 43 2.75 7.55 0.24
C PHE A 43 2.52 7.71 1.74
N ALA A 44 3.54 7.56 2.57
CA ALA A 44 3.45 7.73 4.02
C ALA A 44 3.09 9.16 4.44
N ARG A 45 3.31 10.17 3.58
CA ARG A 45 2.85 11.55 3.81
C ARG A 45 1.36 11.75 3.52
N LYS A 46 0.72 10.83 2.78
CA LYS A 46 -0.72 10.90 2.50
C LYS A 46 -1.48 10.37 3.73
N GLU A 47 -2.24 11.23 4.41
CA GLU A 47 -3.03 10.83 5.59
C GLU A 47 -3.96 9.65 5.28
N LEU A 48 -4.68 9.72 4.15
CA LEU A 48 -5.58 8.66 3.71
C LEU A 48 -4.84 7.32 3.49
N PHE A 49 -3.61 7.34 2.99
CA PHE A 49 -2.82 6.12 2.84
C PHE A 49 -2.61 5.44 4.19
N ASN A 50 -2.28 6.19 5.24
CA ASN A 50 -2.08 5.66 6.60
C ASN A 50 -3.39 5.21 7.28
N VAL A 51 -4.53 5.76 6.86
CA VAL A 51 -5.86 5.27 7.26
C VAL A 51 -6.12 3.90 6.63
N LEU A 52 -5.90 3.78 5.32
CA LEU A 52 -6.24 2.60 4.52
C LEU A 52 -5.22 1.45 4.64
N PHE A 53 -3.93 1.76 4.76
CA PHE A 53 -2.84 0.80 4.68
C PHE A 53 -1.88 0.95 5.86
N ALA A 54 -1.24 -0.16 6.23
CA ALA A 54 -0.02 -0.20 7.02
C ALA A 54 1.10 -0.77 6.14
N PHE A 55 2.36 -0.44 6.43
CA PHE A 55 3.48 -0.97 5.67
C PHE A 55 4.73 -1.09 6.52
N GLY A 56 5.71 -1.83 6.03
CA GLY A 56 7.03 -1.94 6.64
C GLY A 56 8.00 -2.73 5.77
N TYR A 57 9.23 -2.88 6.25
CA TYR A 57 10.29 -3.56 5.53
C TYR A 57 10.72 -4.81 6.29
N GLY A 58 10.72 -5.95 5.60
CA GLY A 58 11.43 -7.15 6.01
C GLY A 58 12.88 -7.14 5.51
N ALA A 59 13.60 -8.24 5.73
CA ALA A 59 15.01 -8.35 5.32
C ALA A 59 15.23 -8.13 3.80
N HIS A 60 14.27 -8.54 2.97
CA HIS A 60 14.39 -8.51 1.50
C HIS A 60 13.14 -8.02 0.77
N HIS A 61 12.13 -7.51 1.49
CA HIS A 61 10.88 -7.10 0.86
C HIS A 61 10.21 -5.94 1.60
N LEU A 62 9.44 -5.16 0.84
CA LEU A 62 8.38 -4.29 1.36
C LEU A 62 7.12 -5.12 1.54
N TRP A 63 6.45 -4.99 2.68
CA TRP A 63 5.08 -5.49 2.86
C TRP A 63 4.12 -4.31 3.00
N VAL A 64 2.93 -4.44 2.39
CA VAL A 64 1.84 -3.47 2.49
C VAL A 64 0.57 -4.21 2.87
N TYR A 65 -0.03 -3.83 3.99
CA TYR A 65 -1.20 -4.44 4.56
C TYR A 65 -2.41 -3.52 4.43
N HIS A 66 -3.46 -4.00 3.77
CA HIS A 66 -4.74 -3.30 3.74
C HIS A 66 -5.43 -3.44 5.11
N LYS A 67 -5.59 -2.31 5.81
CA LYS A 67 -6.19 -2.28 7.14
C LYS A 67 -7.68 -2.60 7.04
N LYS A 68 -8.09 -3.68 7.71
CA LYS A 68 -9.50 -3.94 7.98
C LYS A 68 -9.98 -2.90 8.99
N ASN A 69 -10.74 -1.91 8.55
CA ASN A 69 -11.55 -1.17 9.50
C ASN A 69 -12.65 -2.11 10.03
N LYS A 70 -12.75 -2.22 11.36
CA LYS A 70 -13.93 -2.82 11.98
C LYS A 70 -15.09 -1.94 11.53
N ILE A 71 -15.87 -2.39 10.56
CA ILE A 71 -17.24 -1.91 10.42
C ILE A 71 -17.84 -2.17 11.79
N LYS A 72 -18.04 -1.13 12.60
CA LYS A 72 -18.90 -1.27 13.78
C LYS A 72 -20.25 -1.62 13.18
N SER A 73 -20.62 -2.89 13.26
CA SER A 73 -22.01 -3.31 13.06
C SER A 73 -22.85 -2.31 13.86
N LYS A 74 -23.69 -1.54 13.16
CA LYS A 74 -24.84 -0.94 13.84
C LYS A 74 -25.77 -2.07 14.27
#